data_AF-A0A933VKE8-F1
#
_entry.id   AF-A0A933VKE8-F1
#
_cell.length_a   1.000
_cell.length_b   1.000
_cell.length_c   1.000
_cell.angle_alpha   90.00
_cell.angle_beta   90.00
_cell.angle_gamma   90.00
#
_symmetry.space_group_name_H-M   'P 1'
#
loop_
_entity.id
_entity.type
_entity.pdbx_description
1 polymer ?
#
loop_
_entity_poly.entity_id
_entity_poly.type
_entity_poly.pdbx_seq_one_letter_code
_entity_poly.pdbx_strand_id
1 'polypeptide(L)'
;MRILRSALGRGLVVALVVPVLGAVSSSSTASAAGPTAQLPTANPANFTPNVRNGEVDSIWQVGNTVIIGGTFSQVANATQNGSALYNRTSLAAFDATTGVVKTAFNPVLDADVTTIIPAADGTSIYIAGDFNSVNGVTRRKVARINIADGSLVNSFNAGGIDGVVRDMKLLNSELFISGLFRNVAGTARTNLASLNATTGALTSRLNVAVEGQHNDGSTNVIKFEITPAGDRLLMIGNFTSVGGQARDQIAMLDIGTDPATLSPWYTTWFEATCASAFDSYMRDVDISEDGTYAVITTTGAYRAGLACDSDSRFEIDNTSSTNNPTWTNWTGGDTSYAVEIHEGVAYIGGHMRWANNPTVGDRAGQGAVPRPGMMALDVETGLPFSWNPGRERGVGLFDYHVTAQGLWAGSDTDRWNGELRQRLAFFPWAGGSVVPDSTVGDLPGNVVQLGETSGGTGTDSSVLYRVNAGGPTLAAIDDGPAWESDSSSASPYRNTGSSNTGYPLTVGTYDATVPTADNDRPPAALFATERWDAAASPEMAWSFPVPAGTAIQVRLYMANKSTNTDETGQRVFDVELDGTLVINDLDLVATPGNNIGTMRSFNVTSDGTVDIVFRHGPIENPLINGNEIIRRNVS
;
A
#
# COMPACT_ATOMS: atom_id res chain seq x y z
N MET A 1 -20.81 -70.94 14.32
CA MET A 1 -19.69 -71.84 14.66
C MET A 1 -18.42 -71.02 14.46
N ARG A 2 -17.62 -70.61 15.44
CA ARG A 2 -17.49 -70.92 16.86
C ARG A 2 -16.99 -69.65 17.55
N ILE A 3 -17.60 -69.32 18.68
CA ILE A 3 -17.24 -68.29 19.66
C ILE A 3 -16.01 -68.77 20.45
N LEU A 4 -15.17 -67.86 20.96
CA LEU A 4 -14.68 -67.94 22.34
C LEU A 4 -14.16 -66.59 22.86
N ARG A 5 -14.79 -66.17 23.96
CA ARG A 5 -14.43 -65.09 24.88
C ARG A 5 -13.42 -65.64 25.90
N SER A 6 -12.56 -64.79 26.46
CA SER A 6 -12.28 -64.76 27.91
C SER A 6 -11.45 -63.53 28.31
N ALA A 7 -11.70 -63.05 29.52
CA ALA A 7 -11.34 -61.76 30.05
C ALA A 7 -10.34 -61.86 31.22
N LEU A 8 -9.90 -60.67 31.67
CA LEU A 8 -9.44 -60.25 33.01
C LEU A 8 -7.99 -60.49 33.45
N GLY A 9 -7.38 -59.40 33.92
CA GLY A 9 -6.19 -59.40 34.78
C GLY A 9 -5.56 -58.01 34.92
N ARG A 10 -6.05 -57.20 35.87
CA ARG A 10 -5.46 -55.91 36.27
C ARG A 10 -4.08 -56.10 36.92
N GLY A 11 -3.08 -55.37 36.46
CA GLY A 11 -1.81 -55.14 37.18
C GLY A 11 -1.54 -53.64 37.23
N LEU A 12 -1.64 -53.04 38.41
CA LEU A 12 -1.33 -51.64 38.68
C LEU A 12 0.21 -51.51 38.75
N VAL A 13 0.83 -50.87 37.76
CA VAL A 13 2.23 -50.44 37.84
C VAL A 13 2.23 -48.93 38.08
N VAL A 14 2.64 -48.54 39.30
CA VAL A 14 2.97 -47.15 39.62
C VAL A 14 4.32 -46.86 38.97
N ALA A 15 4.30 -46.18 37.83
CA ALA A 15 5.49 -45.63 37.21
C ALA A 15 5.76 -44.23 37.79
N LEU A 16 6.90 -44.10 38.47
CA LEU A 16 7.47 -42.84 38.91
C LEU A 16 7.74 -41.95 37.67
N VAL A 17 6.97 -40.87 37.50
CA VAL A 17 7.26 -39.87 36.46
C VAL A 17 8.34 -38.93 37.00
N VAL A 18 9.56 -39.12 36.53
CA VAL A 18 10.62 -38.11 36.64
C VAL A 18 10.38 -37.08 35.54
N PRO A 19 10.18 -35.79 35.84
CA PRO A 19 10.10 -34.78 34.80
C PRO A 19 11.52 -34.55 34.26
N VAL A 20 11.81 -35.14 33.10
CA VAL A 20 12.93 -34.69 32.28
C VAL A 20 12.49 -33.37 31.67
N LEU A 21 13.01 -32.25 32.20
CA LEU A 21 12.97 -30.97 31.51
C LEU A 21 13.79 -31.13 30.21
N GLY A 22 13.11 -31.51 29.12
CA GLY A 22 13.65 -31.36 27.78
C GLY A 22 13.71 -29.87 27.48
N ALA A 23 14.92 -29.35 27.30
CA ALA A 23 15.12 -28.02 26.75
C ALA A 23 14.41 -27.96 25.39
N VAL A 24 13.28 -27.25 25.35
CA VAL A 24 12.62 -26.90 24.10
C VAL A 24 13.55 -25.90 23.43
N SER A 25 14.33 -26.38 22.47
CA SER A 25 15.03 -25.50 21.55
C SER A 25 13.96 -24.86 20.69
N SER A 26 13.59 -23.61 21.03
CA SER A 26 12.90 -22.73 20.10
C SER A 26 13.83 -22.54 18.91
N SER A 27 13.65 -23.37 17.89
CA SER A 27 14.12 -23.04 16.56
C SER A 27 13.33 -21.81 16.15
N SER A 28 13.95 -20.64 16.27
CA SER A 28 13.55 -19.50 15.47
C SER A 28 13.69 -19.97 14.03
N THR A 29 12.58 -20.34 13.40
CA THR A 29 12.49 -20.22 11.96
C THR A 29 12.66 -18.74 11.70
N ALA A 30 13.90 -18.34 11.38
CA ALA A 30 14.11 -17.11 10.64
C ALA A 30 13.11 -17.20 9.48
N SER A 31 12.16 -16.25 9.45
CA SER A 31 11.33 -16.05 8.28
C SER A 31 12.31 -15.98 7.13
N ALA A 32 12.25 -16.95 6.22
CA ALA A 32 12.94 -16.79 4.95
C ALA A 32 12.38 -15.49 4.38
N ALA A 33 13.24 -14.48 4.18
CA ALA A 33 12.87 -13.32 3.39
C ALA A 33 12.18 -13.87 2.14
N GLY A 34 10.97 -13.38 1.86
CA GLY A 34 10.27 -13.75 0.62
C GLY A 34 11.16 -13.48 -0.59
N PRO A 35 10.79 -13.99 -1.79
CA PRO A 35 11.44 -13.53 -3.00
C PRO A 35 11.45 -11.99 -2.98
N THR A 36 12.64 -11.40 -3.17
CA THR A 36 12.77 -9.96 -3.35
C THR A 36 11.94 -9.57 -4.57
N ALA A 37 10.96 -8.69 -4.35
CA ALA A 37 10.03 -8.25 -5.38
C ALA A 37 10.75 -7.90 -6.69
N GLN A 38 10.20 -8.29 -7.84
CA GLN A 38 10.85 -8.11 -9.13
C GLN A 38 9.96 -7.38 -10.14
N LEU A 39 10.53 -6.37 -10.81
CA LEU A 39 9.93 -5.75 -12.00
C LEU A 39 10.30 -6.57 -13.24
N PRO A 40 9.39 -6.76 -14.21
CA PRO A 40 9.71 -7.51 -15.41
C PRO A 40 10.62 -6.68 -16.33
N THR A 41 11.17 -7.31 -17.37
CA THR A 41 11.81 -6.54 -18.46
C THR A 41 10.81 -5.58 -19.10
N ALA A 42 11.27 -4.40 -19.51
CA ALA A 42 10.47 -3.46 -20.32
C ALA A 42 10.35 -3.88 -21.79
N ASN A 43 11.18 -4.83 -22.25
CA ASN A 43 11.10 -5.40 -23.58
C ASN A 43 10.08 -6.56 -23.62
N PRO A 44 9.00 -6.45 -24.42
CA PRO A 44 8.02 -7.54 -24.55
C PRO A 44 8.57 -8.73 -25.34
N ALA A 45 8.18 -9.93 -24.96
CA ALA A 45 8.65 -11.16 -25.59
C ALA A 45 8.28 -11.25 -27.08
N ASN A 46 9.18 -11.80 -27.90
CA ASN A 46 9.00 -11.93 -29.35
C ASN A 46 7.97 -12.97 -29.76
N PHE A 47 7.61 -13.89 -28.87
CA PHE A 47 6.73 -15.01 -29.19
C PHE A 47 5.25 -14.68 -29.02
N THR A 48 4.87 -13.50 -28.51
CA THR A 48 3.45 -13.24 -28.22
C THR A 48 2.62 -13.24 -29.51
N PRO A 49 1.46 -13.91 -29.51
CA PRO A 49 0.57 -13.93 -30.65
C PRO A 49 0.00 -12.53 -30.93
N ASN A 50 -0.45 -12.32 -32.16
CA ASN A 50 -1.04 -11.06 -32.59
C ASN A 50 -2.57 -11.18 -32.59
N VAL A 51 -3.26 -10.36 -31.79
CA VAL A 51 -4.71 -10.18 -31.88
C VAL A 51 -4.97 -9.02 -32.85
N ARG A 52 -5.64 -9.29 -33.97
CA ARG A 52 -5.62 -8.42 -35.15
C ARG A 52 -6.57 -7.23 -35.09
N ASN A 53 -7.57 -7.28 -34.22
CA ASN A 53 -8.62 -6.28 -34.08
C ASN A 53 -9.26 -6.36 -32.68
N GLY A 54 -10.20 -5.46 -32.39
CA GLY A 54 -10.91 -5.42 -31.11
C GLY A 54 -10.01 -5.11 -29.91
N GLU A 55 -10.42 -5.58 -28.75
CA GLU A 55 -9.80 -5.35 -27.45
C GLU A 55 -9.54 -6.70 -26.78
N VAL A 56 -8.51 -6.77 -25.93
CA VAL A 56 -8.26 -7.90 -25.03
C VAL A 56 -8.62 -7.43 -23.62
N ASP A 57 -9.76 -7.91 -23.13
CA ASP A 57 -10.39 -7.46 -21.88
C ASP A 57 -10.09 -8.39 -20.70
N SER A 58 -9.67 -9.63 -20.97
CA SER A 58 -9.33 -10.58 -19.92
C SER A 58 -8.31 -11.61 -20.37
N ILE A 59 -7.35 -11.94 -19.50
CA ILE A 59 -6.24 -12.85 -19.74
C ILE A 59 -6.12 -13.79 -18.54
N TRP A 60 -6.01 -15.09 -18.81
CA TRP A 60 -5.71 -16.08 -17.77
C TRP A 60 -4.82 -17.18 -18.29
N GLN A 61 -3.95 -17.71 -17.43
CA GLN A 61 -3.11 -18.86 -17.73
C GLN A 61 -3.50 -20.09 -16.90
N VAL A 62 -3.75 -21.21 -17.58
CA VAL A 62 -3.97 -22.52 -16.96
C VAL A 62 -2.92 -23.50 -17.47
N GLY A 63 -1.99 -23.89 -16.60
CA GLY A 63 -0.81 -24.66 -16.98
C GLY A 63 0.00 -23.93 -18.05
N ASN A 64 0.21 -24.58 -19.20
CA ASN A 64 0.91 -23.98 -20.36
C ASN A 64 -0.07 -23.40 -21.41
N THR A 65 -1.30 -23.07 -21.02
CA THR A 65 -2.31 -22.47 -21.91
C THR A 65 -2.64 -21.08 -21.43
N VAL A 66 -2.38 -20.06 -22.25
CA VAL A 66 -2.94 -18.72 -22.06
C VAL A 66 -4.25 -18.65 -22.81
N ILE A 67 -5.30 -18.15 -22.16
CA ILE A 67 -6.61 -17.87 -22.75
C ILE A 67 -6.82 -16.37 -22.68
N ILE A 68 -7.40 -15.80 -23.73
CA ILE A 68 -7.80 -14.39 -23.78
C ILE A 68 -9.28 -14.27 -24.13
N GLY A 69 -9.96 -13.30 -23.53
CA GLY A 69 -11.31 -12.84 -23.84
C GLY A 69 -11.32 -11.37 -24.28
N GLY A 70 -12.33 -10.98 -25.05
CA GLY A 70 -12.57 -9.58 -25.40
C GLY A 70 -13.51 -9.42 -26.59
N THR A 71 -13.30 -8.36 -27.38
CA THR A 71 -14.14 -7.98 -28.55
C THR A 71 -13.52 -8.35 -29.90
N PHE A 72 -12.35 -8.98 -29.91
CA PHE A 72 -11.64 -9.36 -31.12
C PHE A 72 -12.35 -10.47 -31.92
N SER A 73 -12.02 -10.57 -33.22
CA SER A 73 -12.51 -11.65 -34.09
C SER A 73 -11.42 -12.45 -34.79
N GLN A 74 -10.16 -12.04 -34.69
CA GLN A 74 -9.05 -12.67 -35.39
C GLN A 74 -7.75 -12.64 -34.60
N VAL A 75 -7.03 -13.77 -34.63
CA VAL A 75 -5.69 -13.91 -34.03
C VAL A 75 -4.71 -14.54 -35.02
N ALA A 76 -3.42 -14.37 -34.79
CA ALA A 76 -2.35 -14.97 -35.57
C ALA A 76 -1.13 -15.28 -34.69
N ASN A 77 -0.28 -16.21 -35.12
CA ASN A 77 1.02 -16.43 -34.47
C ASN A 77 1.93 -15.19 -34.60
N ALA A 78 2.99 -15.12 -33.80
CA ALA A 78 3.90 -13.99 -33.70
C ALA A 78 4.66 -13.64 -35.00
N THR A 79 4.84 -14.58 -35.93
CA THR A 79 5.61 -14.38 -37.17
C THR A 79 5.01 -13.24 -38.01
N GLN A 80 5.73 -12.12 -38.08
CA GLN A 80 5.30 -10.88 -38.74
C GLN A 80 5.10 -11.09 -40.24
N ASN A 81 3.98 -10.58 -40.78
CA ASN A 81 3.62 -10.53 -42.20
C ASN A 81 3.67 -11.88 -42.95
N GLY A 82 2.60 -12.67 -42.83
CA GLY A 82 2.42 -13.93 -43.59
C GLY A 82 1.83 -15.08 -42.78
N SER A 83 1.69 -14.92 -41.45
CA SER A 83 1.05 -15.92 -40.58
C SER A 83 -0.40 -16.16 -40.95
N ALA A 84 -0.81 -17.44 -40.92
CA ALA A 84 -2.21 -17.83 -41.04
C ALA A 84 -3.07 -17.06 -40.02
N LEU A 85 -4.18 -16.51 -40.49
CA LEU A 85 -5.19 -15.90 -39.64
C LEU A 85 -6.13 -16.99 -39.12
N TYR A 86 -6.42 -16.94 -37.83
CA TYR A 86 -7.42 -17.79 -37.19
C TYR A 86 -8.61 -16.93 -36.81
N ASN A 87 -9.78 -17.26 -37.34
CA ASN A 87 -11.04 -16.64 -36.92
C ASN A 87 -11.35 -17.15 -35.50
N ARG A 88 -11.36 -16.22 -34.55
CA ARG A 88 -11.55 -16.45 -33.13
C ARG A 88 -12.35 -15.28 -32.59
N THR A 89 -13.66 -15.44 -32.50
CA THR A 89 -14.56 -14.41 -31.98
C THR A 89 -14.57 -14.46 -30.47
N SER A 90 -14.09 -13.38 -29.86
CA SER A 90 -14.15 -13.07 -28.44
C SER A 90 -13.42 -14.03 -27.50
N LEU A 91 -12.86 -15.13 -28.00
CA LEU A 91 -12.07 -16.07 -27.20
C LEU A 91 -11.00 -16.77 -28.04
N ALA A 92 -9.77 -16.81 -27.52
CA ALA A 92 -8.65 -17.51 -28.13
C ALA A 92 -7.75 -18.13 -27.06
N ALA A 93 -6.98 -19.15 -27.43
CA ALA A 93 -6.00 -19.78 -26.55
C ALA A 93 -4.66 -20.00 -27.28
N PHE A 94 -3.58 -19.93 -26.52
CA PHE A 94 -2.21 -20.02 -27.01
C PHE A 94 -1.34 -20.86 -26.07
N ASP A 95 -0.24 -21.36 -26.60
CA ASP A 95 0.82 -21.96 -25.80
C ASP A 95 1.59 -20.86 -25.04
N ALA A 96 1.71 -20.97 -23.72
CA ALA A 96 2.30 -19.90 -22.89
C ALA A 96 3.80 -19.68 -23.16
N THR A 97 4.50 -20.69 -23.67
CA THR A 97 5.95 -20.63 -23.92
C THR A 97 6.27 -20.20 -25.35
N THR A 98 5.47 -20.65 -26.32
CA THR A 98 5.75 -20.45 -27.75
C THR A 98 4.82 -19.45 -28.42
N GLY A 99 3.73 -19.05 -27.75
CA GLY A 99 2.69 -18.17 -28.28
C GLY A 99 1.89 -18.75 -29.46
N VAL A 100 2.07 -20.04 -29.76
CA VAL A 100 1.37 -20.70 -30.86
C VAL A 100 -0.12 -20.80 -30.53
N VAL A 101 -0.97 -20.39 -31.47
CA VAL A 101 -2.43 -20.50 -31.38
C VAL A 101 -2.85 -21.96 -31.24
N LYS A 102 -3.63 -22.27 -30.20
CA LYS A 102 -4.22 -23.59 -29.98
C LYS A 102 -5.45 -23.77 -30.86
N THR A 103 -5.26 -24.36 -32.05
CA THR A 103 -6.33 -24.47 -33.05
C THR A 103 -7.48 -25.39 -32.65
N ALA A 104 -7.23 -26.36 -31.76
CA ALA A 104 -8.26 -27.26 -31.23
C ALA A 104 -9.26 -26.51 -30.33
N PHE A 105 -8.81 -25.51 -29.59
CA PHE A 105 -9.68 -24.62 -28.83
C PHE A 105 -10.39 -23.66 -29.80
N ASN A 106 -11.66 -23.95 -30.08
CA ASN A 106 -12.44 -23.21 -31.06
C ASN A 106 -13.93 -23.09 -30.65
N PRO A 107 -14.22 -22.50 -29.49
CA PRO A 107 -15.60 -22.20 -29.11
C PRO A 107 -16.19 -21.12 -30.04
N VAL A 108 -17.50 -21.22 -30.29
CA VAL A 108 -18.26 -20.26 -31.08
C VAL A 108 -19.23 -19.53 -30.16
N LEU A 109 -19.04 -18.21 -30.02
CA LEU A 109 -19.91 -17.33 -29.27
C LEU A 109 -20.60 -16.34 -30.22
N ASP A 110 -21.74 -15.80 -29.79
CA ASP A 110 -22.52 -14.81 -30.54
C ASP A 110 -22.33 -13.36 -30.09
N ALA A 111 -21.54 -13.12 -29.03
CA ALA A 111 -21.12 -11.80 -28.58
C ALA A 111 -19.86 -11.88 -27.69
N ASP A 112 -19.47 -10.74 -27.12
CA ASP A 112 -18.20 -10.52 -26.44
C ASP A 112 -18.06 -11.22 -25.09
N VAL A 113 -16.80 -11.51 -24.72
CA VAL A 113 -16.39 -12.09 -23.44
C VAL A 113 -15.65 -11.00 -22.68
N THR A 114 -16.20 -10.57 -21.54
CA THR A 114 -15.61 -9.50 -20.71
C THR A 114 -14.66 -10.03 -19.65
N THR A 115 -14.86 -11.28 -19.20
CA THR A 115 -14.03 -11.89 -18.16
C THR A 115 -13.97 -13.40 -18.33
N ILE A 116 -12.80 -13.96 -18.02
CA ILE A 116 -12.57 -15.40 -17.93
C ILE A 116 -11.93 -15.69 -16.58
N ILE A 117 -12.20 -16.84 -15.98
CA ILE A 117 -11.43 -17.32 -14.81
C ILE A 117 -11.26 -18.84 -14.88
N PRO A 118 -10.18 -19.40 -14.31
CA PRO A 118 -9.98 -20.84 -14.22
C PRO A 118 -11.02 -21.51 -13.34
N ALA A 119 -11.44 -22.72 -13.72
CA ALA A 119 -12.09 -23.63 -12.78
C ALA A 119 -11.04 -24.36 -11.94
N ALA A 120 -11.42 -24.77 -10.73
CA ALA A 120 -10.56 -25.51 -9.81
C ALA A 120 -10.08 -26.90 -10.33
N ASP A 121 -10.65 -27.39 -11.43
CA ASP A 121 -10.30 -28.68 -12.02
C ASP A 121 -9.05 -28.62 -12.94
N GLY A 122 -8.53 -27.44 -13.23
CA GLY A 122 -7.36 -27.23 -14.11
C GLY A 122 -7.56 -27.64 -15.57
N THR A 123 -8.79 -27.97 -15.98
CA THR A 123 -9.12 -28.46 -17.34
C THR A 123 -10.24 -27.67 -18.01
N SER A 124 -10.96 -26.85 -17.25
CA SER A 124 -12.02 -25.98 -17.75
C SER A 124 -11.86 -24.54 -17.22
N ILE A 125 -12.57 -23.62 -17.87
CA ILE A 125 -12.68 -22.22 -17.49
C ILE A 125 -14.15 -21.82 -17.41
N TYR A 126 -14.44 -20.82 -16.57
CA TYR A 126 -15.66 -20.04 -16.68
C TYR A 126 -15.41 -18.86 -17.60
N ILE A 127 -16.41 -18.55 -18.42
CA ILE A 127 -16.43 -17.37 -19.28
C ILE A 127 -17.69 -16.56 -18.98
N ALA A 128 -17.57 -15.24 -19.02
CA ALA A 128 -18.71 -14.35 -18.92
C ALA A 128 -18.62 -13.13 -19.83
N GLY A 129 -19.78 -12.54 -20.15
CA GLY A 129 -19.89 -11.39 -21.03
C GLY A 129 -21.32 -11.19 -21.53
N ASP A 130 -21.46 -10.73 -22.79
CA ASP A 130 -22.76 -10.40 -23.38
C ASP A 130 -23.35 -11.51 -24.27
N PHE A 131 -22.66 -12.65 -24.42
CA PHE A 131 -23.12 -13.75 -25.26
C PHE A 131 -24.45 -14.37 -24.77
N ASN A 132 -25.22 -14.91 -25.72
CA ASN A 132 -26.48 -15.63 -25.47
C ASN A 132 -26.37 -17.13 -25.83
N SER A 133 -25.34 -17.50 -26.58
CA SER A 133 -25.10 -18.89 -26.97
C SER A 133 -23.61 -19.24 -27.01
N VAL A 134 -23.32 -20.51 -26.76
CA VAL A 134 -21.98 -21.10 -26.88
C VAL A 134 -22.11 -22.39 -27.68
N ASN A 135 -21.36 -22.51 -28.78
CA ASN A 135 -21.42 -23.63 -29.72
C ASN A 135 -22.85 -23.94 -30.20
N GLY A 136 -23.67 -22.90 -30.41
CA GLY A 136 -25.08 -23.02 -30.83
C GLY A 136 -26.05 -23.45 -29.73
N VAL A 137 -25.58 -23.72 -28.50
CA VAL A 137 -26.43 -24.02 -27.35
C VAL A 137 -26.72 -22.73 -26.59
N THR A 138 -28.00 -22.48 -26.27
CA THR A 138 -28.39 -21.33 -25.44
C THR A 138 -27.74 -21.42 -24.07
N ARG A 139 -26.81 -20.50 -23.82
CA ARG A 139 -26.13 -20.33 -22.53
C ARG A 139 -25.85 -18.84 -22.38
N ARG A 140 -26.69 -18.16 -21.61
CA ARG A 140 -26.66 -16.69 -21.55
C ARG A 140 -25.68 -16.22 -20.49
N LYS A 141 -24.77 -15.33 -20.89
CA LYS A 141 -23.85 -14.50 -20.10
C LYS A 141 -22.80 -15.21 -19.27
N VAL A 142 -23.03 -16.44 -18.80
CA VAL A 142 -22.05 -17.25 -18.06
C VAL A 142 -22.07 -18.69 -18.55
N ALA A 143 -20.90 -19.22 -18.88
CA ALA A 143 -20.72 -20.60 -19.29
C ALA A 143 -19.44 -21.19 -18.70
N ARG A 144 -19.36 -22.52 -18.67
CA ARG A 144 -18.13 -23.26 -18.36
C ARG A 144 -17.77 -24.10 -19.58
N ILE A 145 -16.52 -24.04 -20.02
CA ILE A 145 -16.03 -24.72 -21.22
C ILE A 145 -14.69 -25.41 -20.96
N ASN A 146 -14.41 -26.49 -21.69
CA ASN A 146 -13.15 -27.22 -21.60
C ASN A 146 -12.03 -26.48 -22.35
N ILE A 147 -10.84 -26.40 -21.74
CA ILE A 147 -9.67 -25.70 -22.30
C ILE A 147 -9.09 -26.45 -23.51
N ALA A 148 -9.29 -27.77 -23.59
CA ALA A 148 -8.73 -28.58 -24.66
C ALA A 148 -9.34 -28.25 -26.04
N ASP A 149 -10.64 -27.99 -26.11
CA ASP A 149 -11.38 -27.87 -27.36
C ASP A 149 -12.47 -26.77 -27.39
N GLY A 150 -12.78 -26.16 -26.24
CA GLY A 150 -13.85 -25.16 -26.12
C GLY A 150 -15.25 -25.77 -26.02
N SER A 151 -15.37 -27.09 -25.81
CA SER A 151 -16.66 -27.75 -25.62
C SER A 151 -17.33 -27.34 -24.30
N LEU A 152 -18.66 -27.26 -24.29
CA LEU A 152 -19.44 -26.89 -23.11
C LEU A 152 -19.38 -27.97 -22.02
N VAL A 153 -19.16 -27.54 -20.79
CA VAL A 153 -19.35 -28.38 -19.59
C VAL A 153 -20.83 -28.36 -19.21
N ASN A 154 -21.58 -29.35 -19.67
CA ASN A 154 -23.04 -29.39 -19.56
C ASN A 154 -23.59 -29.49 -18.12
N SER A 155 -22.79 -29.98 -17.17
CA SER A 155 -23.20 -30.05 -15.77
C SER A 155 -23.37 -28.67 -15.11
N PHE A 156 -22.76 -27.63 -15.68
CA PHE A 156 -22.90 -26.26 -15.23
C PHE A 156 -23.93 -25.53 -16.09
N ASN A 157 -24.96 -24.93 -15.48
CA ASN A 157 -25.94 -24.09 -16.15
C ASN A 157 -26.51 -23.04 -15.18
N ALA A 158 -26.24 -21.75 -15.43
CA ALA A 158 -26.70 -20.64 -14.60
C ALA A 158 -28.20 -20.31 -14.73
N GLY A 159 -28.97 -21.09 -15.49
CA GLY A 159 -30.42 -20.87 -15.69
C GLY A 159 -30.77 -19.64 -16.53
N GLY A 160 -29.76 -18.92 -17.03
CA GLY A 160 -29.89 -17.70 -17.82
C GLY A 160 -29.81 -16.43 -16.96
N ILE A 161 -29.05 -15.45 -17.44
CA ILE A 161 -28.87 -14.14 -16.83
C ILE A 161 -29.31 -13.10 -17.87
N ASP A 162 -30.01 -12.05 -17.43
CA ASP A 162 -30.69 -11.10 -18.33
C ASP A 162 -29.87 -9.85 -18.71
N GLY A 163 -28.72 -9.63 -18.09
CA GLY A 163 -27.81 -8.53 -18.39
C GLY A 163 -26.35 -8.98 -18.46
N VAL A 164 -25.49 -8.13 -19.01
CA VAL A 164 -24.04 -8.38 -19.12
C VAL A 164 -23.47 -8.69 -17.74
N VAL A 165 -22.73 -9.78 -17.64
CA VAL A 165 -21.86 -10.07 -16.49
C VAL A 165 -20.49 -9.49 -16.81
N ARG A 166 -19.97 -8.62 -15.94
CA ARG A 166 -18.73 -7.88 -16.16
C ARG A 166 -17.53 -8.55 -15.53
N ASP A 167 -17.72 -9.12 -14.33
CA ASP A 167 -16.62 -9.72 -13.57
C ASP A 167 -17.04 -11.01 -12.88
N MET A 168 -16.06 -11.86 -12.58
CA MET A 168 -16.22 -13.14 -11.90
C MET A 168 -15.05 -13.46 -10.97
N LYS A 169 -15.34 -14.06 -9.82
CA LYS A 169 -14.32 -14.64 -8.93
C LYS A 169 -14.77 -16.00 -8.41
N LEU A 170 -13.83 -16.94 -8.30
CA LEU A 170 -14.09 -18.27 -7.76
C LEU A 170 -13.57 -18.33 -6.31
N LEU A 171 -14.45 -18.61 -5.37
CA LEU A 171 -14.09 -18.86 -3.98
C LEU A 171 -14.64 -20.21 -3.54
N ASN A 172 -13.76 -21.16 -3.26
CA ASN A 172 -14.11 -22.54 -2.92
C ASN A 172 -15.02 -23.19 -3.99
N SER A 173 -16.26 -23.51 -3.65
CA SER A 173 -17.26 -24.12 -4.54
C SER A 173 -18.30 -23.12 -5.07
N GLU A 174 -18.04 -21.82 -4.94
CA GLU A 174 -18.94 -20.76 -5.37
C GLU A 174 -18.28 -19.80 -6.36
N LEU A 175 -19.02 -19.51 -7.42
CA LEU A 175 -18.69 -18.54 -8.44
C LEU A 175 -19.46 -17.25 -8.17
N PHE A 176 -18.75 -16.19 -7.82
CA PHE A 176 -19.27 -14.86 -7.61
C PHE A 176 -19.29 -14.13 -8.95
N ILE A 177 -20.36 -13.40 -9.23
CA ILE A 177 -20.53 -12.66 -10.48
C ILE A 177 -21.05 -11.24 -10.20
N SER A 178 -20.63 -10.29 -11.02
CA SER A 178 -21.12 -8.90 -10.99
C SER A 178 -21.52 -8.41 -12.39
N GLY A 179 -22.35 -7.37 -12.47
CA GLY A 179 -22.65 -6.71 -13.75
C GLY A 179 -23.99 -5.99 -13.78
N LEU A 180 -24.59 -5.90 -14.96
CA LEU A 180 -25.80 -5.12 -15.27
C LEU A 180 -27.11 -5.92 -15.14
N PHE A 181 -27.04 -7.18 -14.70
CA PHE A 181 -28.19 -8.06 -14.64
C PHE A 181 -29.17 -7.71 -13.52
N ARG A 182 -30.44 -8.06 -13.71
CA ARG A 182 -31.52 -7.91 -12.73
C ARG A 182 -32.14 -9.24 -12.33
N ASN A 183 -31.93 -10.28 -13.14
CA ASN A 183 -32.42 -11.62 -12.88
C ASN A 183 -31.34 -12.68 -13.17
N VAL A 184 -31.29 -13.68 -12.30
CA VAL A 184 -30.46 -14.88 -12.46
C VAL A 184 -31.37 -16.10 -12.32
N ALA A 185 -31.38 -16.99 -13.31
CA ALA A 185 -32.26 -18.15 -13.37
C ALA A 185 -33.75 -17.80 -13.16
N GLY A 186 -34.19 -16.65 -13.67
CA GLY A 186 -35.57 -16.14 -13.50
C GLY A 186 -35.90 -15.61 -12.10
N THR A 187 -34.92 -15.58 -11.18
CA THR A 187 -35.05 -15.00 -9.83
C THR A 187 -34.51 -13.57 -9.83
N ALA A 188 -35.24 -12.63 -9.25
CA ALA A 188 -34.76 -11.26 -9.06
C ALA A 188 -33.50 -11.26 -8.18
N ARG A 189 -32.38 -10.91 -8.80
CA ARG A 189 -31.04 -10.81 -8.20
C ARG A 189 -30.30 -9.80 -9.04
N THR A 190 -30.02 -8.64 -8.47
CA THR A 190 -29.50 -7.48 -9.20
C THR A 190 -28.03 -7.28 -8.93
N ASN A 191 -27.26 -7.06 -10.00
CA ASN A 191 -25.86 -6.60 -10.04
C ASN A 191 -24.79 -7.47 -9.38
N LEU A 192 -25.15 -8.32 -8.42
CA LEU A 192 -24.29 -9.25 -7.71
C LEU A 192 -25.03 -10.56 -7.51
N ALA A 193 -24.36 -11.68 -7.73
CA ALA A 193 -24.88 -13.01 -7.40
C ALA A 193 -23.75 -13.99 -7.10
N SER A 194 -24.09 -15.08 -6.43
CA SER A 194 -23.23 -16.23 -6.20
C SER A 194 -23.90 -17.48 -6.78
N LEU A 195 -23.13 -18.31 -7.47
CA LEU A 195 -23.58 -19.54 -8.12
C LEU A 195 -22.78 -20.72 -7.57
N ASN A 196 -23.38 -21.90 -7.48
CA ASN A 196 -22.62 -23.12 -7.26
C ASN A 196 -21.67 -23.35 -8.46
N ALA A 197 -20.36 -23.42 -8.23
CA ALA A 197 -19.37 -23.54 -9.29
C ALA A 197 -19.50 -24.85 -10.10
N THR A 198 -20.05 -25.91 -9.52
CA THR A 198 -20.25 -27.18 -10.23
C THR A 198 -21.49 -27.16 -11.12
N THR A 199 -22.61 -26.68 -10.59
CA THR A 199 -23.94 -26.81 -11.23
C THR A 199 -24.45 -25.54 -11.89
N GLY A 200 -23.92 -24.37 -11.52
CA GLY A 200 -24.42 -23.06 -11.92
C GLY A 200 -25.69 -22.62 -11.16
N ALA A 201 -26.19 -23.42 -10.22
CA ALA A 201 -27.38 -23.04 -9.45
C ALA A 201 -27.13 -21.78 -8.61
N LEU A 202 -28.07 -20.83 -8.66
CA LEU A 202 -28.04 -19.60 -7.83
C LEU A 202 -28.04 -19.96 -6.33
N THR A 203 -27.15 -19.34 -5.56
CA THR A 203 -27.06 -19.51 -4.10
C THR A 203 -27.59 -18.27 -3.35
N SER A 204 -27.81 -18.42 -2.05
CA SER A 204 -28.27 -17.34 -1.17
C SER A 204 -27.16 -16.40 -0.71
N ARG A 205 -25.89 -16.81 -0.84
CA ARG A 205 -24.76 -16.14 -0.18
C ARG A 205 -24.67 -14.65 -0.52
N LEU A 206 -24.75 -14.29 -1.79
CA LEU A 206 -24.62 -12.90 -2.24
C LEU A 206 -25.96 -12.30 -2.66
N ASN A 207 -26.70 -11.72 -1.71
CA ASN A 207 -27.99 -11.06 -1.94
C ASN A 207 -28.09 -9.73 -1.19
N VAL A 208 -27.19 -8.80 -1.49
CA VAL A 208 -27.17 -7.45 -0.90
C VAL A 208 -27.73 -6.48 -1.93
N ALA A 209 -28.66 -5.61 -1.52
CA ALA A 209 -29.23 -4.60 -2.40
C ALA A 209 -28.14 -3.57 -2.79
N VAL A 210 -28.00 -3.32 -4.09
CA VAL A 210 -27.14 -2.28 -4.67
C VAL A 210 -28.06 -1.34 -5.45
N GLU A 211 -28.09 -0.07 -5.08
CA GLU A 211 -29.09 0.88 -5.57
C GLU A 211 -28.49 2.25 -5.89
N GLY A 212 -29.27 3.05 -6.62
CA GLY A 212 -28.88 4.39 -7.02
C GLY A 212 -27.88 4.42 -8.18
N GLN A 213 -27.50 5.63 -8.57
CA GLN A 213 -26.64 5.93 -9.69
C GLN A 213 -25.82 7.15 -9.29
N HIS A 214 -24.49 7.08 -9.42
CA HIS A 214 -23.63 8.20 -9.07
C HIS A 214 -23.83 9.37 -10.05
N ASN A 215 -23.86 9.07 -11.35
CA ASN A 215 -24.09 10.06 -12.39
C ASN A 215 -25.34 9.74 -13.22
N ASP A 216 -25.20 8.98 -14.31
CA ASP A 216 -26.31 8.57 -15.19
C ASP A 216 -26.21 7.06 -15.49
N GLY A 217 -27.00 6.54 -16.43
CA GLY A 217 -26.89 5.17 -16.94
C GLY A 217 -27.69 4.16 -16.13
N SER A 218 -27.08 3.04 -15.77
CA SER A 218 -27.71 1.97 -14.99
C SER A 218 -26.89 1.64 -13.75
N THR A 219 -27.58 1.31 -12.65
CA THR A 219 -26.93 0.75 -11.46
C THR A 219 -26.14 -0.50 -11.85
N ASN A 220 -24.88 -0.57 -11.44
CA ASN A 220 -23.97 -1.61 -11.89
C ASN A 220 -22.81 -1.81 -10.91
N VAL A 221 -22.39 -3.06 -10.70
CA VAL A 221 -21.08 -3.37 -10.11
C VAL A 221 -20.15 -3.75 -11.26
N ILE A 222 -19.12 -2.92 -11.48
CA ILE A 222 -18.23 -3.01 -12.65
C ILE A 222 -17.16 -4.09 -12.44
N LYS A 223 -16.49 -4.05 -11.28
CA LYS A 223 -15.38 -4.94 -10.88
C LYS A 223 -15.48 -5.22 -9.38
N PHE A 224 -14.96 -6.37 -8.95
CA PHE A 224 -14.81 -6.68 -7.54
C PHE A 224 -13.65 -7.64 -7.29
N GLU A 225 -13.05 -7.52 -6.11
CA GLU A 225 -12.05 -8.46 -5.62
C GLU A 225 -12.48 -9.10 -4.31
N ILE A 226 -11.95 -10.29 -4.07
CA ILE A 226 -12.11 -11.03 -2.83
C ILE A 226 -10.76 -11.09 -2.13
N THR A 227 -10.73 -10.80 -0.83
CA THR A 227 -9.50 -10.89 -0.03
C THR A 227 -8.92 -12.31 -0.10
N PRO A 228 -7.59 -12.47 -0.02
CA PRO A 228 -6.95 -13.80 0.00
C PRO A 228 -7.48 -14.75 1.09
N ALA A 229 -7.93 -14.19 2.23
CA ALA A 229 -8.58 -14.94 3.30
C ALA A 229 -9.98 -15.46 2.95
N GLY A 230 -10.59 -14.98 1.86
CA GLY A 230 -11.92 -15.38 1.39
C GLY A 230 -13.07 -14.88 2.28
N ASP A 231 -12.80 -13.86 3.09
CA ASP A 231 -13.70 -13.36 4.12
C ASP A 231 -14.36 -12.02 3.77
N ARG A 232 -13.80 -11.27 2.81
CA ARG A 232 -14.29 -9.95 2.40
C ARG A 232 -14.26 -9.79 0.88
N LEU A 233 -15.16 -8.96 0.37
CA LEU A 233 -15.30 -8.61 -1.03
C LEU A 233 -15.36 -7.10 -1.18
N LEU A 234 -14.43 -6.49 -1.91
CA LEU A 234 -14.43 -5.07 -2.25
C LEU A 234 -14.97 -4.89 -3.67
N MET A 235 -15.96 -4.04 -3.85
CA MET A 235 -16.61 -3.82 -5.15
C MET A 235 -16.68 -2.36 -5.53
N ILE A 236 -16.59 -2.10 -6.83
CA ILE A 236 -16.65 -0.76 -7.41
C ILE A 236 -17.68 -0.69 -8.55
N GLY A 237 -18.29 0.47 -8.78
CA GLY A 237 -19.27 0.60 -9.85
C GLY A 237 -20.05 1.91 -9.89
N ASN A 238 -21.25 1.83 -10.47
CA ASN A 238 -22.21 2.93 -10.56
C ASN A 238 -23.38 2.64 -9.61
N PHE A 239 -23.29 3.13 -8.39
CA PHE A 239 -24.31 3.01 -7.34
C PHE A 239 -24.05 4.06 -6.27
N THR A 240 -25.07 4.40 -5.49
CA THR A 240 -24.95 5.35 -4.36
C THR A 240 -25.28 4.72 -3.01
N SER A 241 -25.87 3.53 -3.00
CA SER A 241 -26.14 2.80 -1.76
C SER A 241 -25.98 1.30 -1.90
N VAL A 242 -25.60 0.68 -0.79
CA VAL A 242 -25.48 -0.78 -0.66
C VAL A 242 -26.05 -1.17 0.70
N GLY A 243 -26.91 -2.19 0.74
CA GLY A 243 -27.56 -2.63 1.99
C GLY A 243 -28.37 -1.53 2.70
N GLY A 244 -28.86 -0.54 1.93
CA GLY A 244 -29.58 0.64 2.47
C GLY A 244 -28.68 1.71 3.10
N GLN A 245 -27.35 1.56 3.08
CA GLN A 245 -26.40 2.56 3.56
C GLN A 245 -25.76 3.31 2.40
N ALA A 246 -25.42 4.59 2.61
CA ALA A 246 -24.71 5.39 1.62
C ALA A 246 -23.32 4.79 1.35
N ARG A 247 -23.07 4.44 0.09
CA ARG A 247 -21.85 3.82 -0.41
C ARG A 247 -21.73 4.25 -1.87
N ASP A 248 -21.13 5.41 -2.10
CA ASP A 248 -21.03 5.95 -3.45
C ASP A 248 -19.87 5.30 -4.19
N GLN A 249 -20.18 4.63 -5.30
CA GLN A 249 -19.28 3.91 -6.22
C GLN A 249 -18.42 2.78 -5.64
N ILE A 250 -18.25 2.66 -4.32
CA ILE A 250 -17.42 1.64 -3.67
C ILE A 250 -18.07 1.12 -2.39
N ALA A 251 -17.95 -0.19 -2.15
CA ALA A 251 -18.38 -0.81 -0.91
C ALA A 251 -17.62 -2.11 -0.64
N MET A 252 -17.52 -2.48 0.64
CA MET A 252 -16.99 -3.77 1.05
C MET A 252 -18.10 -4.61 1.70
N LEU A 253 -18.13 -5.90 1.39
CA LEU A 253 -19.00 -6.89 1.99
C LEU A 253 -18.17 -7.88 2.81
N ASP A 254 -18.65 -8.24 3.98
CA ASP A 254 -18.15 -9.40 4.72
C ASP A 254 -18.83 -10.65 4.13
N ILE A 255 -18.04 -11.50 3.48
CA ILE A 255 -18.50 -12.72 2.80
C ILE A 255 -18.13 -13.99 3.56
N GLY A 256 -17.38 -13.89 4.67
CA GLY A 256 -17.13 -15.03 5.58
C GLY A 256 -18.42 -15.55 6.25
N THR A 257 -19.49 -14.76 6.24
CA THR A 257 -20.84 -15.10 6.66
C THR A 257 -21.71 -15.58 5.48
N ASP A 258 -22.76 -16.35 5.77
CA ASP A 258 -23.81 -16.71 4.81
C ASP A 258 -25.19 -16.41 5.43
N PRO A 259 -25.93 -15.41 4.94
CA PRO A 259 -25.61 -14.55 3.80
C PRO A 259 -24.50 -13.54 4.10
N ALA A 260 -23.88 -13.02 3.04
CA ALA A 260 -22.93 -11.91 3.13
C ALA A 260 -23.60 -10.64 3.67
N THR A 261 -22.84 -9.83 4.40
CA THR A 261 -23.32 -8.59 5.04
C THR A 261 -22.49 -7.39 4.61
N LEU A 262 -23.07 -6.19 4.65
CA LEU A 262 -22.32 -4.96 4.39
C LEU A 262 -21.29 -4.72 5.49
N SER A 263 -20.03 -4.51 5.11
CA SER A 263 -18.96 -4.16 6.02
C SER A 263 -19.08 -2.69 6.48
N PRO A 264 -18.68 -2.35 7.72
CA PRO A 264 -18.66 -0.96 8.18
C PRO A 264 -17.60 -0.10 7.47
N TRP A 265 -16.60 -0.70 6.82
CA TRP A 265 -15.60 0.02 6.02
C TRP A 265 -16.27 0.85 4.91
N TYR A 266 -15.85 2.11 4.76
CA TYR A 266 -16.27 2.97 3.66
C TYR A 266 -15.27 4.13 3.44
N THR A 267 -15.40 4.78 2.29
CA THR A 267 -14.70 6.03 1.96
C THR A 267 -15.65 6.98 1.26
N THR A 268 -15.41 8.28 1.40
CA THR A 268 -16.13 9.35 0.67
C THR A 268 -15.28 9.93 -0.48
N TRP A 269 -14.08 9.37 -0.72
CA TRP A 269 -13.14 9.86 -1.75
C TRP A 269 -13.75 9.87 -3.15
N PHE A 270 -14.70 8.97 -3.41
CA PHE A 270 -15.33 8.79 -4.72
C PHE A 270 -16.73 9.44 -4.89
N GLU A 271 -17.15 10.30 -3.94
CA GLU A 271 -18.47 10.96 -4.01
C GLU A 271 -18.51 12.14 -4.98
N ALA A 272 -17.35 12.75 -5.26
CA ALA A 272 -17.30 13.91 -6.14
C ALA A 272 -17.50 13.49 -7.61
N THR A 273 -18.37 14.20 -8.32
CA THR A 273 -18.56 13.94 -9.75
C THR A 273 -17.32 14.30 -10.57
N CYS A 274 -16.98 13.41 -11.50
CA CYS A 274 -15.98 13.64 -12.53
C CYS A 274 -16.65 14.06 -13.87
N ALA A 275 -16.06 13.76 -15.01
CA ALA A 275 -16.63 14.05 -16.33
C ALA A 275 -17.97 13.32 -16.54
N SER A 276 -18.98 14.05 -17.03
CA SER A 276 -20.31 13.51 -17.32
C SER A 276 -20.35 12.54 -18.50
N ALA A 277 -19.22 12.36 -19.21
CA ALA A 277 -19.09 11.39 -20.28
C ALA A 277 -19.11 9.93 -19.78
N PHE A 278 -18.98 9.71 -18.47
CA PHE A 278 -18.98 8.39 -17.85
C PHE A 278 -20.11 8.29 -16.83
N ASP A 279 -20.81 7.15 -16.83
CA ASP A 279 -21.87 6.79 -15.87
C ASP A 279 -21.31 6.56 -14.47
N SER A 280 -20.16 5.88 -14.40
CA SER A 280 -19.25 5.84 -13.26
C SER A 280 -17.83 5.95 -13.77
N TYR A 281 -16.99 6.59 -12.97
CA TYR A 281 -15.57 6.76 -13.30
C TYR A 281 -14.68 5.67 -12.71
N MET A 282 -15.24 4.70 -12.00
CA MET A 282 -14.53 3.52 -11.50
C MET A 282 -14.16 2.58 -12.64
N ARG A 283 -12.93 2.06 -12.66
CA ARG A 283 -12.47 1.16 -13.73
C ARG A 283 -12.04 -0.19 -13.21
N ASP A 284 -11.10 -0.24 -12.28
CA ASP A 284 -10.58 -1.50 -11.77
C ASP A 284 -10.12 -1.39 -10.31
N VAL A 285 -10.04 -2.53 -9.65
CA VAL A 285 -9.58 -2.65 -8.26
C VAL A 285 -8.77 -3.93 -8.13
N ASP A 286 -7.66 -3.87 -7.39
CA ASP A 286 -6.96 -5.07 -6.96
C ASP A 286 -6.61 -5.03 -5.47
N ILE A 287 -6.53 -6.19 -4.82
CA ILE A 287 -6.25 -6.37 -3.38
C ILE A 287 -4.86 -7.01 -3.20
N SER A 288 -4.11 -6.51 -2.22
CA SER A 288 -2.80 -7.06 -1.85
C SER A 288 -2.85 -8.55 -1.48
N GLU A 289 -1.75 -9.27 -1.67
CA GLU A 289 -1.69 -10.71 -1.42
C GLU A 289 -1.84 -11.09 0.06
N ASP A 290 -1.67 -10.12 0.96
CA ASP A 290 -1.95 -10.26 2.40
C ASP A 290 -3.36 -9.77 2.80
N GLY A 291 -4.11 -9.16 1.86
CA GLY A 291 -5.48 -8.67 2.07
C GLY A 291 -5.59 -7.42 2.94
N THR A 292 -4.50 -6.69 3.15
CA THR A 292 -4.45 -5.50 4.01
C THR A 292 -4.83 -4.21 3.28
N TYR A 293 -4.54 -4.09 1.99
CA TYR A 293 -4.85 -2.90 1.18
C TYR A 293 -5.40 -3.23 -0.20
N ALA A 294 -5.98 -2.22 -0.85
CA ALA A 294 -6.40 -2.28 -2.24
C ALA A 294 -5.94 -1.05 -3.01
N VAL A 295 -5.74 -1.19 -4.32
CA VAL A 295 -5.51 -0.09 -5.25
C VAL A 295 -6.68 0.00 -6.22
N ILE A 296 -7.19 1.22 -6.43
CA ILE A 296 -8.35 1.49 -7.29
C ILE A 296 -7.94 2.47 -8.39
N THR A 297 -8.35 2.18 -9.63
CA THR A 297 -8.07 3.00 -10.81
C THR A 297 -9.33 3.66 -11.35
N THR A 298 -9.17 4.88 -11.88
CA THR A 298 -10.30 5.69 -12.36
C THR A 298 -10.08 6.36 -13.71
N THR A 299 -11.20 6.78 -14.30
CA THR A 299 -11.27 7.79 -15.37
C THR A 299 -11.77 9.13 -14.81
N GLY A 300 -12.10 10.11 -15.66
CA GLY A 300 -12.97 11.21 -15.26
C GLY A 300 -12.62 12.62 -15.72
N ALA A 301 -11.64 12.77 -16.62
CA ALA A 301 -11.00 14.04 -16.98
C ALA A 301 -10.30 14.73 -15.78
N TYR A 302 -9.35 15.60 -16.09
CA TYR A 302 -8.60 16.31 -15.05
C TYR A 302 -9.52 17.20 -14.19
N ARG A 303 -9.52 16.93 -12.87
CA ARG A 303 -10.07 17.81 -11.84
C ARG A 303 -9.12 17.83 -10.65
N ALA A 304 -8.55 19.00 -10.38
CA ALA A 304 -7.56 19.16 -9.32
C ALA A 304 -8.09 18.68 -7.96
N GLY A 305 -7.33 17.79 -7.31
CA GLY A 305 -7.62 17.30 -5.96
C GLY A 305 -8.78 16.30 -5.84
N LEU A 306 -9.35 15.82 -6.96
CA LEU A 306 -10.40 14.80 -6.96
C LEU A 306 -9.88 13.44 -7.43
N ALA A 307 -10.66 12.38 -7.21
CA ALA A 307 -10.37 11.01 -7.63
C ALA A 307 -10.50 10.75 -9.15
N CYS A 308 -10.50 11.80 -9.98
CA CYS A 308 -10.67 11.69 -11.42
C CYS A 308 -9.33 11.40 -12.10
N ASP A 309 -9.29 10.38 -12.96
CA ASP A 309 -8.08 9.91 -13.65
C ASP A 309 -6.89 9.71 -12.68
N SER A 310 -7.12 8.85 -11.70
CA SER A 310 -6.20 8.62 -10.59
C SER A 310 -6.14 7.15 -10.20
N ASP A 311 -5.05 6.79 -9.55
CA ASP A 311 -4.81 5.48 -8.94
C ASP A 311 -4.62 5.72 -7.43
N SER A 312 -5.43 5.10 -6.59
CA SER A 312 -5.46 5.39 -5.14
C SER A 312 -5.39 4.11 -4.32
N ARG A 313 -4.49 4.07 -3.34
CA ARG A 313 -4.38 2.97 -2.38
C ARG A 313 -5.16 3.25 -1.11
N PHE A 314 -5.86 2.25 -0.59
CA PHE A 314 -6.57 2.32 0.68
C PHE A 314 -6.22 1.13 1.57
N GLU A 315 -6.07 1.36 2.86
CA GLU A 315 -6.11 0.27 3.84
C GLU A 315 -7.54 -0.28 3.92
N ILE A 316 -7.68 -1.59 3.80
CA ILE A 316 -8.98 -2.29 3.81
C ILE A 316 -9.13 -3.22 5.01
N ASP A 317 -8.07 -3.47 5.76
CA ASP A 317 -8.10 -4.20 7.04
C ASP A 317 -8.68 -3.38 8.20
N ASN A 318 -8.58 -2.05 8.17
CA ASN A 318 -9.20 -1.17 9.17
C ASN A 318 -10.67 -0.88 8.87
N THR A 319 -11.57 -1.67 9.46
CA THR A 319 -13.01 -1.57 9.22
C THR A 319 -13.75 -0.54 10.10
N SER A 320 -13.04 0.26 10.92
CA SER A 320 -13.68 1.05 12.00
C SER A 320 -13.99 2.53 11.69
N SER A 321 -13.66 3.04 10.50
CA SER A 321 -13.80 4.48 10.18
C SER A 321 -13.98 4.77 8.69
N THR A 322 -14.27 6.03 8.35
CA THR A 322 -14.08 6.56 6.98
C THR A 322 -12.59 6.50 6.64
N ASN A 323 -12.25 5.82 5.55
CA ASN A 323 -10.86 5.64 5.13
C ASN A 323 -10.51 6.58 3.98
N ASN A 324 -9.49 7.41 4.18
CA ASN A 324 -8.88 8.19 3.11
C ASN A 324 -7.82 7.34 2.40
N PRO A 325 -7.49 7.66 1.14
CA PRO A 325 -6.39 6.96 0.48
C PRO A 325 -5.07 7.21 1.22
N THR A 326 -4.25 6.17 1.36
CA THR A 326 -2.88 6.28 1.88
C THR A 326 -2.00 7.09 0.94
N TRP A 327 -2.22 6.92 -0.37
CA TRP A 327 -1.70 7.79 -1.42
C TRP A 327 -2.62 7.80 -2.63
N THR A 328 -2.48 8.84 -3.45
CA THR A 328 -3.10 8.93 -4.78
C THR A 328 -2.05 9.38 -5.80
N ASN A 329 -1.98 8.65 -6.91
CA ASN A 329 -1.23 9.03 -8.09
C ASN A 329 -2.21 9.58 -9.14
N TRP A 330 -1.97 10.79 -9.64
CA TRP A 330 -2.80 11.39 -10.69
C TRP A 330 -2.10 11.30 -12.04
N THR A 331 -2.86 10.95 -13.08
CA THR A 331 -2.32 10.89 -14.44
C THR A 331 -2.34 12.25 -15.15
N GLY A 332 -3.06 13.23 -14.58
CA GLY A 332 -3.27 14.54 -15.19
C GLY A 332 -4.31 14.52 -16.31
N GLY A 333 -5.39 13.74 -16.16
CA GLY A 333 -6.56 13.80 -17.04
C GLY A 333 -6.67 12.68 -18.08
N ASP A 334 -5.85 11.64 -17.98
CA ASP A 334 -5.92 10.48 -18.85
C ASP A 334 -6.30 9.22 -18.07
N THR A 335 -7.19 8.40 -18.62
CA THR A 335 -7.75 7.24 -17.92
C THR A 335 -6.73 6.15 -17.59
N SER A 336 -6.81 5.65 -16.34
CA SER A 336 -6.32 4.33 -15.92
C SER A 336 -7.49 3.34 -15.99
N TYR A 337 -7.25 2.17 -16.58
CA TYR A 337 -8.28 1.16 -16.89
C TYR A 337 -8.08 -0.15 -16.14
N ALA A 338 -6.85 -0.50 -15.76
CA ALA A 338 -6.51 -1.79 -15.16
C ALA A 338 -5.50 -1.63 -14.03
N VAL A 339 -5.61 -2.47 -12.99
CA VAL A 339 -4.61 -2.63 -11.93
C VAL A 339 -4.40 -4.10 -11.60
N GLU A 340 -3.14 -4.47 -11.37
CA GLU A 340 -2.74 -5.77 -10.81
C GLU A 340 -1.60 -5.55 -9.82
N ILE A 341 -1.73 -6.06 -8.60
CA ILE A 341 -0.75 -6.00 -7.52
C ILE A 341 0.02 -7.31 -7.52
N HIS A 342 1.36 -7.20 -7.52
CA HIS A 342 2.22 -8.35 -7.36
C HIS A 342 3.50 -7.98 -6.62
N GLU A 343 3.77 -8.69 -5.52
CA GLU A 343 4.98 -8.56 -4.70
C GLU A 343 5.28 -7.09 -4.34
N GLY A 344 4.27 -6.35 -3.87
CA GLY A 344 4.45 -4.95 -3.46
C GLY A 344 4.60 -3.95 -4.63
N VAL A 345 4.21 -4.33 -5.84
CA VAL A 345 4.16 -3.46 -7.01
C VAL A 345 2.73 -3.42 -7.55
N ALA A 346 2.17 -2.23 -7.77
CA ALA A 346 0.91 -2.06 -8.48
C ALA A 346 1.16 -1.71 -9.95
N TYR A 347 0.87 -2.66 -10.85
CA TYR A 347 0.93 -2.46 -12.29
C TYR A 347 -0.35 -1.79 -12.76
N ILE A 348 -0.23 -0.57 -13.26
CA ILE A 348 -1.36 0.22 -13.76
C ILE A 348 -1.29 0.30 -15.28
N GLY A 349 -2.44 0.12 -15.93
CA GLY A 349 -2.57 0.13 -17.38
C GLY A 349 -3.71 1.03 -17.83
N GLY A 350 -3.53 1.70 -18.97
CA GLY A 350 -4.55 2.58 -19.50
C GLY A 350 -4.11 3.38 -20.71
N HIS A 351 -4.55 4.64 -20.72
CA HIS A 351 -4.30 5.63 -21.77
C HIS A 351 -3.46 6.82 -21.27
N MET A 352 -3.01 6.74 -20.02
CA MET A 352 -2.21 7.78 -19.37
C MET A 352 -0.95 8.16 -20.13
N ARG A 353 -0.61 9.44 -20.14
CA ARG A 353 0.70 9.93 -20.57
C ARG A 353 1.66 10.13 -19.41
N TRP A 354 1.12 10.38 -18.22
CA TRP A 354 1.89 10.77 -17.05
C TRP A 354 1.47 9.96 -15.83
N ALA A 355 2.41 9.81 -14.92
CA ALA A 355 2.20 9.50 -13.52
C ALA A 355 2.56 10.73 -12.68
N ASN A 356 2.04 10.82 -11.46
CA ASN A 356 2.39 11.86 -10.49
C ASN A 356 2.17 13.29 -11.04
N ASN A 357 1.03 13.54 -11.68
CA ASN A 357 0.70 14.79 -12.35
C ASN A 357 -0.57 15.47 -11.78
N PRO A 358 -0.55 15.90 -10.51
CA PRO A 358 -1.75 16.42 -9.83
C PRO A 358 -2.15 17.85 -10.22
N THR A 359 -1.21 18.64 -10.75
CA THR A 359 -1.36 20.10 -10.84
C THR A 359 -1.88 20.62 -12.19
N VAL A 360 -1.85 19.80 -13.23
CA VAL A 360 -2.30 20.21 -14.57
C VAL A 360 -2.91 19.05 -15.35
N GLY A 361 -3.90 19.37 -16.18
CA GLY A 361 -4.48 18.44 -17.14
C GLY A 361 -3.77 18.44 -18.48
N ASP A 362 -3.71 17.29 -19.14
CA ASP A 362 -3.29 17.09 -20.54
C ASP A 362 -1.86 17.51 -20.91
N ARG A 363 -1.03 17.86 -19.94
CA ARG A 363 0.40 18.22 -20.11
C ARG A 363 1.18 17.84 -18.85
N ALA A 364 2.51 17.84 -18.93
CA ALA A 364 3.34 17.59 -17.74
C ALA A 364 3.29 18.78 -16.79
N GLY A 365 2.88 18.54 -15.55
CA GLY A 365 3.00 19.47 -14.42
C GLY A 365 4.27 19.27 -13.63
N GLN A 366 4.38 19.98 -12.51
CA GLN A 366 5.46 19.75 -11.57
C GLN A 366 5.38 18.34 -10.98
N GLY A 367 6.49 17.61 -11.02
CA GLY A 367 6.59 16.23 -10.52
C GLY A 367 6.11 15.15 -11.49
N ALA A 368 5.50 15.53 -12.62
CA ALA A 368 4.96 14.59 -13.59
C ALA A 368 6.05 13.74 -14.23
N VAL A 369 5.82 12.43 -14.29
CA VAL A 369 6.75 11.45 -14.87
C VAL A 369 6.09 10.81 -16.09
N PRO A 370 6.70 10.84 -17.29
CA PRO A 370 6.11 10.22 -18.47
C PRO A 370 5.94 8.70 -18.33
N ARG A 371 4.72 8.22 -18.51
CA ARG A 371 4.30 6.81 -18.44
C ARG A 371 3.23 6.52 -19.49
N PRO A 372 3.57 6.44 -20.77
CA PRO A 372 2.59 6.27 -21.84
C PRO A 372 1.93 4.88 -21.78
N GLY A 373 0.69 4.83 -21.29
CA GLY A 373 -0.23 3.70 -21.32
C GLY A 373 -0.01 2.62 -20.25
N MET A 374 1.08 2.72 -19.48
CA MET A 374 1.45 1.72 -18.46
C MET A 374 2.52 2.23 -17.51
N MET A 375 2.44 1.77 -16.27
CA MET A 375 3.40 2.04 -15.21
C MET A 375 3.39 0.95 -14.14
N ALA A 376 4.47 0.88 -13.37
CA ALA A 376 4.53 0.15 -12.11
C ALA A 376 4.67 1.19 -11.00
N LEU A 377 3.77 1.15 -10.01
CA LEU A 377 3.80 2.00 -8.83
C LEU A 377 4.30 1.20 -7.63
N ASP A 378 5.10 1.84 -6.80
CA ASP A 378 5.41 1.37 -5.46
C ASP A 378 4.15 1.45 -4.59
N VAL A 379 3.74 0.33 -3.99
CA VAL A 379 2.55 0.28 -3.14
C VAL A 379 2.72 1.04 -1.84
N GLU A 380 3.93 1.31 -1.37
CA GLU A 380 4.17 2.08 -0.15
C GLU A 380 3.96 3.59 -0.41
N THR A 381 4.45 4.09 -1.55
CA THR A 381 4.55 5.53 -1.82
C THR A 381 3.63 6.06 -2.92
N GLY A 382 3.12 5.19 -3.78
CA GLY A 382 2.39 5.55 -5.00
C GLY A 382 3.27 6.15 -6.10
N LEU A 383 4.60 6.18 -5.91
CA LEU A 383 5.53 6.72 -6.90
C LEU A 383 5.87 5.67 -7.96
N PRO A 384 6.05 6.08 -9.23
CA PRO A 384 6.34 5.14 -10.29
C PRO A 384 7.79 4.63 -10.24
N PHE A 385 7.97 3.32 -10.30
CA PHE A 385 9.27 2.70 -10.56
C PHE A 385 9.81 3.10 -11.94
N SER A 386 11.10 2.84 -12.19
CA SER A 386 11.77 3.13 -13.47
C SER A 386 11.27 2.27 -14.63
N TRP A 387 10.52 1.19 -14.37
CA TRP A 387 9.92 0.36 -15.39
C TRP A 387 8.92 1.17 -16.24
N ASN A 388 9.26 1.34 -17.52
CA ASN A 388 8.52 2.15 -18.47
C ASN A 388 8.62 1.56 -19.89
N PRO A 389 8.00 0.40 -20.15
CA PRO A 389 7.91 -0.16 -21.50
C PRO A 389 7.20 0.76 -22.48
N GLY A 390 6.15 1.46 -22.01
CA GLY A 390 5.31 2.30 -22.86
C GLY A 390 4.48 1.54 -23.89
N ARG A 391 3.39 2.16 -24.33
CA ARG A 391 2.48 1.65 -25.35
C ARG A 391 2.07 2.78 -26.30
N GLU A 392 1.69 2.43 -27.52
CA GLU A 392 0.93 3.34 -28.37
C GLU A 392 -0.38 3.79 -27.69
N ARG A 393 -0.88 4.95 -28.12
CA ARG A 393 -2.09 5.57 -27.57
C ARG A 393 -3.32 4.98 -28.27
N GLY A 394 -4.22 4.39 -27.49
CA GLY A 394 -5.53 3.90 -27.92
C GLY A 394 -6.58 4.22 -26.85
N VAL A 395 -7.64 3.42 -26.75
CA VAL A 395 -8.59 3.49 -25.63
C VAL A 395 -7.87 3.10 -24.34
N GLY A 396 -7.12 2.00 -24.28
CA GLY A 396 -6.55 1.57 -23.01
C GLY A 396 -5.82 0.23 -23.02
N LEU A 397 -5.21 -0.07 -21.88
CA LEU A 397 -4.83 -1.42 -21.48
C LEU A 397 -5.86 -1.85 -20.43
N PHE A 398 -6.51 -2.98 -20.65
CA PHE A 398 -7.72 -3.37 -19.92
C PHE A 398 -7.53 -4.51 -18.95
N ASP A 399 -6.45 -5.29 -19.10
CA ASP A 399 -6.16 -6.38 -18.18
C ASP A 399 -4.66 -6.66 -18.09
N TYR A 400 -4.25 -7.05 -16.89
CA TYR A 400 -2.96 -7.66 -16.60
C TYR A 400 -3.18 -9.07 -16.07
N HIS A 401 -2.22 -9.95 -16.29
CA HIS A 401 -2.24 -11.25 -15.64
C HIS A 401 -0.83 -11.69 -15.26
N VAL A 402 -0.59 -11.80 -13.96
CA VAL A 402 0.67 -12.25 -13.39
C VAL A 402 0.79 -13.77 -13.47
N THR A 403 1.97 -14.24 -13.84
CA THR A 403 2.31 -15.66 -13.90
C THR A 403 3.68 -15.88 -13.29
N ALA A 404 4.06 -17.13 -13.04
CA ALA A 404 5.40 -17.44 -12.55
C ALA A 404 6.54 -17.06 -13.53
N GLN A 405 6.24 -16.76 -14.80
CA GLN A 405 7.24 -16.44 -15.82
C GLN A 405 7.30 -14.94 -16.17
N GLY A 406 6.23 -14.20 -15.94
CA GLY A 406 6.12 -12.80 -16.32
C GLY A 406 4.71 -12.25 -16.20
N LEU A 407 4.55 -11.01 -16.67
CA LEU A 407 3.31 -10.26 -16.71
C LEU A 407 2.74 -10.25 -18.13
N TRP A 408 1.53 -10.76 -18.31
CA TRP A 408 0.74 -10.55 -19.52
C TRP A 408 -0.02 -9.24 -19.46
N ALA A 409 -0.20 -8.59 -20.60
CA ALA A 409 -0.92 -7.33 -20.73
C ALA A 409 -1.80 -7.29 -21.99
N GLY A 410 -3.07 -6.92 -21.82
CA GLY A 410 -4.10 -6.86 -22.87
C GLY A 410 -4.56 -5.43 -23.16
N SER A 411 -4.66 -5.06 -24.44
CA SER A 411 -5.02 -3.70 -24.86
C SER A 411 -5.76 -3.67 -26.20
N ASP A 412 -6.03 -2.47 -26.71
CA ASP A 412 -6.57 -2.21 -28.05
C ASP A 412 -5.52 -1.80 -29.11
N THR A 413 -4.24 -1.65 -28.74
CA THR A 413 -3.20 -1.12 -29.63
C THR A 413 -2.17 -2.13 -30.09
N ASP A 414 -1.38 -1.73 -31.09
CA ASP A 414 -0.49 -2.64 -31.79
C ASP A 414 0.97 -2.57 -31.37
N ARG A 415 1.39 -1.57 -30.59
CA ARG A 415 2.80 -1.42 -30.21
C ARG A 415 3.08 -1.23 -28.73
N TRP A 416 4.17 -1.85 -28.32
CA TRP A 416 4.66 -1.93 -26.95
C TRP A 416 6.18 -1.75 -27.01
N ASN A 417 6.72 -0.79 -26.25
CA ASN A 417 8.15 -0.44 -26.33
C ASN A 417 8.64 -0.18 -27.77
N GLY A 418 7.78 0.42 -28.61
CA GLY A 418 8.05 0.69 -30.02
C GLY A 418 7.95 -0.54 -30.96
N GLU A 419 7.81 -1.74 -30.42
CA GLU A 419 7.73 -2.99 -31.18
C GLU A 419 6.30 -3.37 -31.53
N LEU A 420 6.09 -3.93 -32.72
CA LEU A 420 4.78 -4.47 -33.11
C LEU A 420 4.49 -5.75 -32.33
N ARG A 421 3.48 -5.70 -31.44
CA ARG A 421 2.84 -6.82 -30.75
C ARG A 421 1.36 -6.49 -30.65
N GLN A 422 0.53 -7.09 -31.50
CA GLN A 422 -0.84 -6.60 -31.64
C GLN A 422 -1.70 -7.00 -30.44
N ARG A 423 -2.08 -5.99 -29.64
CA ARG A 423 -3.00 -6.02 -28.48
C ARG A 423 -2.63 -6.90 -27.30
N LEU A 424 -1.67 -7.81 -27.44
CA LEU A 424 -1.20 -8.70 -26.39
C LEU A 424 0.33 -8.67 -26.29
N ALA A 425 0.84 -8.38 -25.09
CA ALA A 425 2.26 -8.42 -24.77
C ALA A 425 2.53 -9.26 -23.52
N PHE A 426 3.76 -9.76 -23.42
CA PHE A 426 4.26 -10.51 -22.28
C PHE A 426 5.60 -9.94 -21.88
N PHE A 427 5.75 -9.62 -20.60
CA PHE A 427 6.95 -9.04 -20.03
C PHE A 427 7.57 -10.06 -19.04
N PRO A 428 8.63 -10.78 -19.44
CA PRO A 428 9.26 -11.77 -18.58
C PRO A 428 9.84 -11.19 -17.28
N TRP A 429 9.83 -11.97 -16.20
CA TRP A 429 10.66 -11.68 -15.03
C TRP A 429 12.15 -11.85 -15.35
N ALA A 430 12.49 -12.82 -16.20
CA ALA A 430 13.86 -13.07 -16.60
C ALA A 430 14.46 -11.84 -17.31
N GLY A 431 15.56 -11.31 -16.75
CA GLY A 431 16.20 -10.09 -17.24
C GLY A 431 15.56 -8.79 -16.74
N GLY A 432 14.54 -8.89 -15.88
CA GLY A 432 13.96 -7.79 -15.13
C GLY A 432 14.87 -7.28 -14.00
N SER A 433 14.40 -6.29 -13.26
CA SER A 433 15.13 -5.65 -12.16
C SER A 433 14.51 -5.98 -10.81
N VAL A 434 15.33 -6.20 -9.81
CA VAL A 434 14.88 -6.35 -8.42
C VAL A 434 14.39 -5.00 -7.89
N VAL A 435 13.22 -5.00 -7.27
CA VAL A 435 12.72 -3.88 -6.48
C VAL A 435 13.60 -3.78 -5.24
N PRO A 436 14.21 -2.61 -4.96
CA PRO A 436 14.99 -2.44 -3.74
C PRO A 436 14.12 -2.76 -2.52
N ASP A 437 14.65 -3.54 -1.57
CA ASP A 437 13.98 -3.76 -0.29
C ASP A 437 13.73 -2.41 0.40
N SER A 438 12.54 -2.23 0.98
CA SER A 438 12.27 -1.11 1.87
C SER A 438 13.09 -1.30 3.15
N THR A 439 14.31 -0.76 3.16
CA THR A 439 15.06 -0.63 4.40
C THR A 439 14.45 0.50 5.19
N VAL A 440 13.95 0.22 6.41
CA VAL A 440 13.76 1.26 7.41
C VAL A 440 15.12 1.91 7.62
N GLY A 441 15.31 3.09 7.04
CA GLY A 441 16.54 3.83 7.22
C GLY A 441 16.67 4.23 8.68
N ASP A 442 17.79 3.89 9.31
CA ASP A 442 18.14 4.52 10.58
C ASP A 442 18.46 5.98 10.30
N LEU A 443 17.68 6.89 10.90
CA LEU A 443 18.00 8.32 10.87
C LEU A 443 19.41 8.53 11.46
N PRO A 444 20.24 9.38 10.81
CA PRO A 444 19.82 10.71 10.36
C PRO A 444 19.91 10.86 8.82
N GLY A 445 19.01 10.22 8.09
CA GLY A 445 18.78 10.60 6.69
C GLY A 445 18.03 11.93 6.64
N ASN A 446 18.58 12.92 5.94
CA ASN A 446 17.85 14.15 5.67
C ASN A 446 16.63 13.84 4.79
N VAL A 447 15.43 14.05 5.32
CA VAL A 447 14.21 14.14 4.50
C VAL A 447 14.21 15.51 3.87
N VAL A 448 14.49 15.59 2.57
CA VAL A 448 14.34 16.83 1.80
C VAL A 448 12.96 16.82 1.16
N GLN A 449 12.03 17.58 1.71
CA GLN A 449 10.78 17.90 1.01
C GLN A 449 11.11 18.91 -0.11
N LEU A 450 11.27 18.42 -1.34
CA LEU A 450 11.45 19.27 -2.50
C LEU A 450 10.11 19.88 -2.92
N GLY A 451 9.75 20.99 -2.27
CA GLY A 451 8.67 21.86 -2.71
C GLY A 451 7.85 22.43 -1.57
N GLU A 452 8.28 23.56 -1.03
CA GLU A 452 7.44 24.76 -0.97
C GLU A 452 8.30 26.00 -0.72
N THR A 453 7.82 27.12 -1.26
CA THR A 453 8.55 28.37 -1.47
C THR A 453 8.90 29.08 -0.17
N SER A 454 10.13 29.62 -0.15
CA SER A 454 10.59 30.63 0.78
C SER A 454 9.52 31.72 0.98
N GLY A 455 9.00 31.85 2.21
CA GLY A 455 8.07 32.93 2.54
C GLY A 455 7.10 32.73 3.70
N GLY A 456 7.11 31.60 4.41
CA GLY A 456 6.27 31.40 5.59
C GLY A 456 7.03 31.73 6.89
N THR A 457 6.54 32.67 7.70
CA THR A 457 6.87 32.78 9.14
C THR A 457 6.21 31.64 9.93
N GLY A 458 6.20 30.43 9.37
CA GLY A 458 5.49 29.27 9.91
C GLY A 458 6.33 28.62 10.98
N THR A 459 5.93 28.81 12.24
CA THR A 459 6.51 28.05 13.36
C THR A 459 6.37 26.56 13.10
N ASP A 460 7.47 25.81 13.08
CA ASP A 460 7.47 24.36 13.09
C ASP A 460 6.62 23.87 14.27
N SER A 461 5.45 23.31 13.96
CA SER A 461 4.48 22.84 14.95
C SER A 461 4.91 21.56 15.67
N SER A 462 6.04 20.97 15.28
CA SER A 462 6.62 19.80 15.92
C SER A 462 7.43 20.15 17.17
N VAL A 463 8.05 21.33 17.24
CA VAL A 463 8.82 21.75 18.42
C VAL A 463 7.87 22.26 19.51
N LEU A 464 7.83 21.55 20.63
CA LEU A 464 6.92 21.83 21.74
C LEU A 464 7.51 22.83 22.74
N TYR A 465 8.80 22.68 23.09
CA TYR A 465 9.47 23.50 24.09
C TYR A 465 10.95 23.71 23.75
N ARG A 466 11.48 24.91 24.02
CA ARG A 466 12.91 25.25 23.94
C ARG A 466 13.31 26.14 25.12
N VAL A 467 14.39 25.79 25.81
CA VAL A 467 14.86 26.50 27.00
C VAL A 467 16.36 26.79 26.87
N ASN A 468 16.74 28.08 26.95
CA ASN A 468 18.14 28.50 27.02
C ASN A 468 18.63 28.48 28.48
N ALA A 469 19.19 27.35 28.91
CA ALA A 469 19.53 27.12 30.30
C ALA A 469 20.54 28.15 30.82
N GLY A 470 20.12 28.93 31.82
CA GLY A 470 20.94 29.93 32.48
C GLY A 470 20.99 31.27 31.76
N GLY A 471 20.43 31.37 30.56
CA GLY A 471 20.52 32.53 29.68
C GLY A 471 19.20 33.25 29.41
N PRO A 472 19.26 34.41 28.73
CA PRO A 472 18.08 35.16 28.29
C PRO A 472 17.39 34.48 27.11
N THR A 473 16.21 34.99 26.72
CA THR A 473 15.52 34.52 25.51
C THR A 473 16.42 34.71 24.28
N LEU A 474 16.53 33.69 23.44
CA LEU A 474 17.25 33.77 22.16
C LEU A 474 16.26 33.59 21.00
N ALA A 475 16.44 34.37 19.93
CA ALA A 475 15.73 34.13 18.69
C ALA A 475 16.12 32.75 18.12
N ALA A 476 15.14 32.06 17.55
CA ALA A 476 15.40 30.89 16.72
C ALA A 476 16.20 31.33 15.48
N ILE A 477 17.08 30.44 15.00
CA ILE A 477 17.78 30.59 13.71
C ILE A 477 17.20 29.65 12.64
N ASP A 478 16.19 28.88 13.02
CA ASP A 478 15.40 27.96 12.22
C ASP A 478 13.91 28.38 12.27
N ASP A 479 13.04 27.53 11.73
CA ASP A 479 11.59 27.76 11.70
C ASP A 479 10.90 27.41 13.04
N GLY A 480 11.64 27.03 14.09
CA GLY A 480 11.08 26.69 15.40
C GLY A 480 10.77 27.90 16.30
N PRO A 481 10.16 27.69 17.48
CA PRO A 481 9.94 28.76 18.45
C PRO A 481 11.28 29.28 19.02
N ALA A 482 11.23 30.50 19.56
CA ALA A 482 12.36 31.09 20.27
C ALA A 482 12.77 30.24 21.49
N TRP A 483 14.05 30.29 21.85
CA TRP A 483 14.54 29.64 23.06
C TRP A 483 14.17 30.48 24.27
N GLU A 484 13.31 29.95 25.14
CA GLU A 484 12.81 30.69 26.29
C GLU A 484 13.92 30.97 27.32
N SER A 485 13.84 32.15 27.94
CA SER A 485 14.78 32.55 28.99
C SER A 485 14.70 31.61 30.18
N ASP A 486 15.85 31.11 30.59
CA ASP A 486 16.05 30.41 31.84
C ASP A 486 17.13 31.10 32.68
N SER A 487 17.08 32.43 32.74
CA SER A 487 18.00 33.28 33.50
C SER A 487 17.66 33.32 35.00
N SER A 488 18.05 34.36 35.75
CA SER A 488 17.81 34.46 37.20
C SER A 488 16.33 34.52 37.61
N SER A 489 15.41 34.69 36.65
CA SER A 489 13.96 34.56 36.85
C SER A 489 13.49 33.10 36.87
N ALA A 490 12.33 32.83 37.47
CA ALA A 490 11.73 31.50 37.44
C ALA A 490 11.45 31.06 35.99
N SER A 491 11.97 29.89 35.60
CA SER A 491 11.48 29.18 34.41
C SER A 491 10.21 28.43 34.79
N PRO A 492 9.18 28.38 33.92
CA PRO A 492 7.95 27.65 34.23
C PRO A 492 8.15 26.13 34.27
N TYR A 493 9.28 25.63 33.78
CA TYR A 493 9.57 24.20 33.67
C TYR A 493 10.59 23.71 34.70
N ARG A 494 11.52 24.58 35.11
CA ARG A 494 12.65 24.21 35.96
C ARG A 494 12.27 24.17 37.44
N ASN A 495 12.85 23.24 38.20
CA ASN A 495 12.78 23.25 39.65
C ASN A 495 13.64 24.38 40.29
N THR A 496 13.46 24.58 41.60
CA THR A 496 14.29 25.50 42.39
C THR A 496 15.51 24.76 42.92
N GLY A 497 16.73 25.24 42.68
CA GLY A 497 17.95 24.60 43.20
C GLY A 497 19.23 24.84 42.41
N SER A 498 19.15 25.33 41.17
CA SER A 498 20.35 25.53 40.33
C SER A 498 20.82 26.99 40.24
N SER A 499 22.12 27.14 40.02
CA SER A 499 22.82 28.37 39.67
C SER A 499 23.00 28.49 38.16
N ASN A 500 23.39 29.68 37.68
CA ASN A 500 23.76 29.89 36.29
C ASN A 500 25.14 30.55 36.18
N THR A 501 25.79 30.38 35.04
CA THR A 501 27.08 31.02 34.74
C THR A 501 27.15 31.34 33.25
N GLY A 502 27.76 32.47 32.94
CA GLY A 502 27.99 32.91 31.56
C GLY A 502 29.46 32.79 31.18
N TYR A 503 29.69 32.45 29.92
CA TYR A 503 31.00 32.36 29.29
C TYR A 503 31.05 33.29 28.07
N PRO A 504 32.24 33.77 27.66
CA PRO A 504 32.39 34.46 26.37
C PRO A 504 31.80 33.64 25.21
N LEU A 505 31.20 34.33 24.23
CA LEU A 505 30.58 33.76 23.02
C LEU A 505 31.62 33.06 22.14
N THR A 506 32.00 31.86 22.53
CA THR A 506 32.90 31.00 21.77
C THR A 506 32.51 29.55 22.06
N VAL A 507 31.74 28.95 21.17
CA VAL A 507 31.92 27.54 20.85
C VAL A 507 32.41 27.55 19.42
N GLY A 508 33.72 27.33 19.23
CA GLY A 508 34.35 27.38 17.91
C GLY A 508 34.02 26.17 17.04
N THR A 509 33.54 25.09 17.67
CA THR A 509 33.34 23.77 17.07
C THR A 509 32.21 23.03 17.77
N TYR A 510 31.34 22.40 16.99
CA TYR A 510 30.36 21.42 17.45
C TYR A 510 30.85 20.03 17.07
N ASP A 511 30.49 19.02 17.84
CA ASP A 511 30.65 17.64 17.37
C ASP A 511 29.50 17.27 16.40
N ALA A 512 29.57 16.06 15.85
CA ALA A 512 28.61 15.57 14.87
C ALA A 512 27.19 15.33 15.42
N THR A 513 26.99 15.41 16.74
CA THR A 513 25.68 15.20 17.37
C THR A 513 24.81 16.45 17.32
N VAL A 514 25.40 17.65 17.19
CA VAL A 514 24.64 18.90 17.03
C VAL A 514 24.20 19.02 15.56
N PRO A 515 22.91 19.24 15.26
CA PRO A 515 22.45 19.41 13.89
C PRO A 515 23.17 20.55 13.18
N THR A 516 23.56 20.32 11.92
CA THR A 516 24.30 21.28 11.09
C THR A 516 23.44 21.97 10.04
N ALA A 517 22.21 21.48 9.81
CA ALA A 517 21.25 22.08 8.90
C ALA A 517 20.62 23.32 9.53
N ASP A 518 20.45 24.39 8.73
CA ASP A 518 19.95 25.69 9.20
C ASP A 518 18.54 25.63 9.81
N ASN A 519 17.78 24.57 9.54
CA ASN A 519 16.40 24.37 10.01
C ASN A 519 16.27 23.57 11.32
N ASP A 520 17.37 23.15 11.95
CA ASP A 520 17.33 22.37 13.20
C ASP A 520 18.52 22.65 14.13
N ARG A 521 19.31 23.68 13.81
CA ARG A 521 20.54 24.02 14.53
C ARG A 521 20.26 25.02 15.66
N PRO A 522 20.76 24.80 16.89
CA PRO A 522 20.64 25.80 17.95
C PRO A 522 21.49 27.05 17.65
N PRO A 523 21.07 28.26 18.06
CA PRO A 523 21.91 29.44 17.97
C PRO A 523 23.20 29.24 18.76
N ALA A 524 24.35 29.66 18.22
CA ALA A 524 25.64 29.54 18.91
C ALA A 524 25.64 30.17 20.32
N ALA A 525 24.79 31.18 20.52
CA ALA A 525 24.58 31.84 21.81
C ALA A 525 23.98 30.92 22.89
N LEU A 526 23.36 29.79 22.53
CA LEU A 526 22.83 28.81 23.49
C LEU A 526 23.92 28.28 24.42
N PHE A 527 25.13 28.05 23.89
CA PHE A 527 26.28 27.56 24.67
C PHE A 527 27.08 28.69 25.34
N ALA A 528 26.59 29.93 25.33
CA ALA A 528 27.20 31.03 26.07
C ALA A 528 26.84 31.02 27.55
N THR A 529 25.79 30.30 27.93
CA THR A 529 25.31 30.18 29.30
C THR A 529 25.12 28.72 29.66
N GLU A 530 25.34 28.39 30.93
CA GLU A 530 25.00 27.07 31.47
C GLU A 530 24.24 27.23 32.78
N ARG A 531 23.51 26.17 33.13
CA ARG A 531 23.07 25.91 34.49
C ARG A 531 23.81 24.73 35.08
N TRP A 532 23.98 24.81 36.38
CA TRP A 532 24.59 23.79 37.22
C TRP A 532 23.99 23.94 38.63
N ASP A 533 23.93 22.87 39.39
CA ASP A 533 23.51 22.85 40.79
C ASP A 533 24.67 22.44 41.68
N ALA A 534 24.83 23.14 42.81
CA ALA A 534 25.88 22.79 43.76
C ALA A 534 25.47 21.54 44.54
N ALA A 535 26.42 20.68 44.91
CA ALA A 535 26.20 19.43 45.67
C ALA A 535 25.28 19.49 46.91
N ALA A 536 25.07 20.66 47.53
CA ALA A 536 24.14 20.85 48.65
C ALA A 536 22.70 21.24 48.24
N SER A 537 22.45 21.38 46.94
CA SER A 537 21.18 21.84 46.36
C SER A 537 20.36 20.63 45.87
N PRO A 538 19.03 20.76 45.73
CA PRO A 538 18.24 19.74 45.04
C PRO A 538 18.75 19.53 43.60
N GLU A 539 18.72 18.28 43.14
CA GLU A 539 19.13 17.90 41.79
C GLU A 539 18.45 18.78 40.74
N MET A 540 19.22 19.28 39.78
CA MET A 540 18.72 20.16 38.74
C MET A 540 17.72 19.43 37.82
N ALA A 541 16.48 19.92 37.78
CA ALA A 541 15.40 19.27 37.04
C ALA A 541 14.50 20.21 36.24
N TRP A 542 13.91 19.69 35.17
CA TRP A 542 12.85 20.33 34.38
C TRP A 542 11.67 19.39 34.21
N SER A 543 10.45 19.94 34.21
CA SER A 543 9.22 19.22 33.92
C SER A 543 8.44 19.96 32.83
N PHE A 544 8.18 19.27 31.71
CA PHE A 544 7.45 19.82 30.57
C PHE A 544 6.07 19.15 30.45
N PRO A 545 4.97 19.91 30.44
CA PRO A 545 3.64 19.31 30.27
C PRO A 545 3.47 18.85 28.82
N VAL A 546 3.38 17.54 28.59
CA VAL A 546 3.16 16.96 27.26
C VAL A 546 2.03 15.93 27.39
N PRO A 547 1.00 15.93 26.51
CA PRO A 547 -0.11 15.00 26.65
C PRO A 547 0.35 13.53 26.67
N ALA A 548 -0.22 12.73 27.57
CA ALA A 548 0.09 11.31 27.69
C ALA A 548 -0.12 10.56 26.36
N GLY A 549 0.81 9.68 26.01
CA GLY A 549 0.82 8.95 24.74
C GLY A 549 1.44 9.73 23.57
N THR A 550 1.82 11.00 23.76
CA THR A 550 2.55 11.74 22.72
C THR A 550 3.98 11.21 22.61
N ALA A 551 4.34 10.67 21.45
CA ALA A 551 5.72 10.35 21.15
C ALA A 551 6.52 11.64 20.94
N ILE A 552 7.68 11.73 21.57
CA ILE A 552 8.55 12.89 21.54
C ILE A 552 10.03 12.49 21.42
N GLN A 553 10.86 13.46 21.08
CA GLN A 553 12.30 13.43 21.22
C GLN A 553 12.72 14.56 22.17
N VAL A 554 13.48 14.20 23.21
CA VAL A 554 14.12 15.12 24.14
C VAL A 554 15.56 15.33 23.69
N ARG A 555 15.97 16.57 23.45
CA ARG A 555 17.34 16.95 23.07
C ARG A 555 17.98 17.82 24.14
N LEU A 556 19.15 17.40 24.59
CA LEU A 556 19.93 18.05 25.65
C LEU A 556 21.21 18.62 25.06
N TYR A 557 21.38 19.93 25.12
CA TYR A 557 22.53 20.65 24.56
C TYR A 557 23.52 21.02 25.65
N MET A 558 24.76 20.52 25.54
CA MET A 558 25.78 20.63 26.58
C MET A 558 27.15 21.04 26.01
N ALA A 559 27.95 21.77 26.77
CA ALA A 559 29.35 22.06 26.50
C ALA A 559 30.05 22.34 27.82
N ASN A 560 31.07 21.53 28.16
CA ASN A 560 31.95 21.87 29.27
C ASN A 560 32.83 23.06 28.86
N LYS A 561 32.81 24.13 29.64
CA LYS A 561 33.57 25.37 29.37
C LYS A 561 34.35 25.89 30.58
N SER A 562 34.19 25.25 31.72
CA SER A 562 34.88 25.62 32.96
C SER A 562 36.35 25.22 32.87
N THR A 563 37.24 26.16 33.21
CA THR A 563 38.69 25.90 33.32
C THR A 563 39.05 25.06 34.55
N ASN A 564 38.10 24.81 35.45
CA ASN A 564 38.32 23.95 36.62
C ASN A 564 38.03 22.47 36.31
N THR A 565 37.41 22.20 35.16
CA THR A 565 37.00 20.86 34.72
C THR A 565 37.35 20.62 33.25
N ASP A 566 38.51 21.10 32.80
CA ASP A 566 38.94 21.05 31.40
C ASP A 566 39.74 19.79 31.01
N GLU A 567 39.95 18.87 31.94
CA GLU A 567 40.54 17.54 31.70
C GLU A 567 39.53 16.40 31.91
N THR A 568 39.75 15.28 31.23
CA THR A 568 38.96 14.05 31.39
C THR A 568 38.90 13.59 32.84
N GLY A 569 37.70 13.21 33.30
CA GLY A 569 37.41 12.70 34.64
C GLY A 569 37.20 13.79 35.69
N GLN A 570 37.23 15.07 35.33
CA GLN A 570 37.06 16.16 36.29
C GLN A 570 35.59 16.58 36.49
N ARG A 571 34.68 16.14 35.62
CA ARG A 571 33.23 16.28 35.79
C ARG A 571 32.53 15.06 35.22
N VAL A 572 31.80 14.36 36.08
CA VAL A 572 31.08 13.13 35.74
C VAL A 572 29.71 13.18 36.39
N PHE A 573 28.65 13.07 35.60
CA PHE A 573 27.28 13.16 36.10
C PHE A 573 26.29 12.31 35.32
N ASP A 574 25.14 12.07 35.92
CA ASP A 574 24.09 11.22 35.36
C ASP A 574 22.91 12.06 34.86
N VAL A 575 22.12 11.50 33.93
CA VAL A 575 20.89 12.11 33.46
C VAL A 575 19.77 11.08 33.45
N GLU A 576 18.63 11.47 34.01
CA GLU A 576 17.39 10.71 33.98
C GLU A 576 16.30 11.41 33.18
N LEU A 577 15.49 10.60 32.49
CA LEU A 577 14.24 11.00 31.86
C LEU A 577 13.11 10.15 32.43
N ASP A 578 12.05 10.77 32.94
CA ASP A 578 10.89 10.13 33.55
C ASP A 578 11.28 9.05 34.59
N GLY A 579 12.28 9.39 35.42
CA GLY A 579 12.83 8.51 36.46
C GLY A 579 13.68 7.35 35.94
N THR A 580 13.96 7.29 34.63
CA THR A 580 14.83 6.29 34.01
C THR A 580 16.20 6.87 33.72
N LEU A 581 17.27 6.20 34.15
CA LEU A 581 18.65 6.57 33.82
C LEU A 581 18.92 6.43 32.32
N VAL A 582 19.15 7.54 31.63
CA VAL A 582 19.39 7.60 30.18
C VAL A 582 20.84 7.93 29.83
N ILE A 583 21.58 8.57 30.75
CA ILE A 583 23.02 8.73 30.65
C ILE A 583 23.62 8.38 32.00
N ASN A 584 24.58 7.45 31.99
CA ASN A 584 25.36 7.05 33.17
C ASN A 584 26.81 7.49 32.99
N ASP A 585 27.35 8.19 33.98
CA ASP A 585 28.73 8.69 34.06
C ASP A 585 29.14 9.58 32.85
N LEU A 586 28.36 10.62 32.54
CA LEU A 586 28.66 11.55 31.45
C LEU A 586 29.90 12.40 31.75
N ASP A 587 30.93 12.25 30.91
CA ASP A 587 32.10 13.12 30.85
C ASP A 587 32.21 13.78 29.47
N LEU A 588 31.89 15.07 29.41
CA LEU A 588 31.90 15.87 28.17
C LEU A 588 33.32 16.16 27.65
N VAL A 589 34.33 16.11 28.52
CA VAL A 589 35.73 16.33 28.13
C VAL A 589 36.35 15.04 27.59
N ALA A 590 35.96 13.87 28.11
CA ALA A 590 36.34 12.58 27.51
C ALA A 590 35.86 12.45 26.06
N THR A 591 34.61 12.85 25.80
CA THR A 591 34.03 12.92 24.44
C THR A 591 32.81 13.87 24.48
N PRO A 592 32.77 14.92 23.65
CA PRO A 592 33.66 15.21 22.52
C PRO A 592 34.94 15.99 22.85
N GLY A 593 35.06 16.58 24.03
CA GLY A 593 36.18 17.45 24.42
C GLY A 593 35.73 18.77 25.03
N ASN A 594 36.66 19.44 25.72
CA ASN A 594 36.40 20.76 26.33
C ASN A 594 36.10 21.83 25.27
N ASN A 595 35.19 22.76 25.55
CA ASN A 595 34.71 23.83 24.65
C ASN A 595 34.09 23.34 23.33
N ILE A 596 33.53 22.13 23.30
CA ILE A 596 32.80 21.59 22.14
C ILE A 596 31.31 21.48 22.47
N GLY A 597 30.47 22.06 21.62
CA GLY A 597 29.02 21.90 21.73
C GLY A 597 28.60 20.49 21.33
N THR A 598 27.87 19.82 22.21
CA THR A 598 27.34 18.47 22.01
C THR A 598 25.83 18.43 22.23
N MET A 599 25.17 17.45 21.65
CA MET A 599 23.76 17.16 21.85
C MET A 599 23.57 15.68 22.22
N ARG A 600 22.61 15.40 23.12
CA ARG A 600 22.13 14.04 23.41
C ARG A 600 20.63 13.99 23.20
N SER A 601 20.16 13.04 22.39
CA SER A 601 18.75 12.89 22.04
C SER A 601 18.17 11.58 22.54
N PHE A 602 16.96 11.62 23.09
CA PHE A 602 16.25 10.45 23.60
C PHE A 602 14.82 10.45 23.10
N ASN A 603 14.35 9.30 22.64
CA ASN A 603 12.97 9.12 22.22
C ASN A 603 12.16 8.64 23.41
N VAL A 604 11.07 9.35 23.73
CA VAL A 604 10.22 9.10 24.90
C VAL A 604 8.76 9.13 24.46
N THR A 605 7.91 8.33 25.09
CA THR A 605 6.45 8.49 25.01
C THR A 605 6.01 9.13 26.31
N SER A 606 5.53 10.38 26.24
CA SER A 606 5.17 11.12 27.45
C SER A 606 4.04 10.41 28.21
N ASP A 607 4.11 10.45 29.53
CA ASP A 607 3.10 9.94 30.45
C ASP A 607 2.09 11.02 30.91
N GLY A 608 2.18 12.23 30.35
CA GLY A 608 1.46 13.43 30.80
C GLY A 608 2.41 14.58 31.17
N THR A 609 3.66 14.23 31.46
CA THR A 609 4.77 15.15 31.68
C THR A 609 6.04 14.58 31.04
N VAL A 610 7.11 15.37 31.01
CA VAL A 610 8.46 14.93 30.65
C VAL A 610 9.40 15.51 31.69
N ASP A 611 9.90 14.65 32.56
CA ASP A 611 10.75 15.03 33.67
C ASP A 611 12.21 14.71 33.34
N ILE A 612 13.05 15.75 33.34
CA ILE A 612 14.49 15.67 33.11
C ILE A 612 15.18 15.95 34.43
N VAL A 613 16.03 15.04 34.90
CA VAL A 613 16.81 15.22 36.13
C VAL A 613 18.28 14.99 35.84
N PHE A 614 19.10 15.98 36.16
CA PHE A 614 20.55 15.87 36.14
C PHE A 614 21.01 15.51 37.55
N ARG A 615 21.64 14.35 37.70
CA ARG A 615 22.08 13.83 38.99
C ARG A 615 23.57 14.05 39.17
N HIS A 616 23.98 14.47 40.36
CA HIS A 616 25.38 14.45 40.74
C HIS A 616 25.97 13.06 40.58
N GLY A 617 27.00 12.95 39.74
CA GLY A 617 27.82 11.75 39.65
C GLY A 617 28.96 11.77 40.67
N PRO A 618 30.00 10.96 40.48
CA PRO A 618 31.07 10.81 41.47
C PRO A 618 31.97 12.05 41.60
N ILE A 619 32.00 12.96 40.60
CA ILE A 619 32.97 14.07 40.53
C ILE A 619 32.30 15.33 39.95
N GLU A 620 32.29 16.40 40.74
CA GLU A 620 31.81 17.76 40.39
C GLU A 620 30.30 17.85 40.02
N ASN A 621 29.80 19.09 39.87
CA ASN A 621 28.39 19.39 39.61
C ASN A 621 27.99 19.13 38.13
N PRO A 622 26.75 18.68 37.85
CA PRO A 622 26.26 18.51 36.48
C PRO A 622 26.03 19.85 35.78
N LEU A 623 25.91 19.82 34.44
CA LEU A 623 25.68 21.02 33.63
C LEU A 623 24.69 20.81 32.48
N ILE A 624 24.04 21.89 32.05
CA ILE A 624 23.25 21.94 30.81
C ILE A 624 23.23 23.36 30.21
N ASN A 625 23.23 23.46 28.88
CA ASN A 625 23.13 24.75 28.15
C ASN A 625 21.75 24.95 27.50
N GLY A 626 21.05 23.88 27.12
CA GLY A 626 19.68 24.02 26.64
C GLY A 626 18.90 22.71 26.56
N ASN A 627 17.58 22.82 26.65
CA ASN A 627 16.63 21.71 26.52
C ASN A 627 15.69 21.98 25.34
N GLU A 628 15.40 20.96 24.54
CA GLU A 628 14.45 21.02 23.43
C GLU A 628 13.57 19.76 23.42
N ILE A 629 12.26 19.95 23.28
CA ILE A 629 11.25 18.87 23.27
C ILE A 629 10.50 18.92 21.95
N ILE A 630 10.54 17.84 21.19
CA ILE A 630 9.99 17.78 19.82
C ILE A 630 8.98 16.64 19.73
N ARG A 631 7.79 16.88 19.17
CA ARG A 631 6.83 15.83 18.83
C ARG A 631 7.38 14.96 17.71
N ARG A 632 7.39 13.65 17.93
CA ARG A 632 7.65 12.67 16.87
C ARG A 632 6.32 12.28 16.24
N ASN A 633 6.23 12.40 14.92
CA ASN A 633 5.13 11.80 14.20
C ASN A 633 5.32 10.28 14.31
N VAL A 634 4.43 9.64 15.05
CA VAL A 634 4.31 8.18 15.03
C VAL A 634 3.56 7.87 13.75
N SER A 635 4.29 7.41 12.73
CA SER A 635 3.71 6.81 11.53
C SER A 635 3.06 5.48 11.87
#